data_AF-C0B7M4-F1
#
_entry.id   AF-C0B7M4-F1
#
_cell.length_a   1.000
_cell.length_b   1.000
_cell.length_c   1.000
_cell.angle_alpha   90.00
_cell.angle_beta   90.00
_cell.angle_gamma   90.00
#
_symmetry.space_group_name_H-M   'P 1'
#
loop_
_entity.id
_entity.type
_entity.pdbx_description
1 polymer ?
#
loop_
_entity_poly.entity_id
_entity_poly.type
_entity_poly.pdbx_seq_one_letter_code
_entity_poly.pdbx_strand_id
1 'polypeptide(L)'
;MKFTEGYWEKNERANALYAVQAGYAEKIAAGMRVIATFKPILGRADELDVGTMVMEFTAAGKDRIQVTYTHFLGYENREPRFELFLEHQEAEVIISEEEAVLKSGKMTVRVGLKEFYIRFERNGKLLTGAAFKNVGYMRYNRGYATKYPEEEYMAETGEPYMLNELLLTAGTNVYGLGERFTAFVKNGQQIDCWNEDGGTASQISYKKYSILYHQQRLWRFC
;
A
#
# COMPACT_ATOMS: atom_id res chain seq x y z
N MET A 1 -0.51 -14.75 1.84
CA MET A 1 0.73 -14.92 1.04
C MET A 1 1.91 -14.43 1.85
N LYS A 2 3.09 -15.05 1.73
CA LYS A 2 4.32 -14.63 2.42
C LYS A 2 5.35 -14.16 1.39
N PHE A 3 5.81 -12.91 1.50
CA PHE A 3 6.84 -12.33 0.64
C PHE A 3 8.23 -12.30 1.30
N THR A 4 8.30 -12.61 2.59
CA THR A 4 9.54 -12.65 3.39
C THR A 4 9.70 -14.00 4.08
N GLU A 5 10.93 -14.32 4.44
CA GLU A 5 11.33 -15.52 5.18
C GLU A 5 11.99 -15.09 6.50
N GLY A 6 11.17 -14.50 7.37
CA GLY A 6 11.64 -13.83 8.57
C GLY A 6 12.01 -12.38 8.31
N TYR A 7 12.87 -11.82 9.15
CA TYR A 7 13.23 -10.39 9.08
C TYR A 7 14.33 -10.10 8.07
N TRP A 8 15.31 -11.01 7.96
CA TRP A 8 16.52 -10.79 7.17
C TRP A 8 16.35 -11.19 5.70
N GLU A 9 15.61 -12.27 5.46
CA GLU A 9 15.51 -12.88 4.13
C GLU A 9 14.21 -12.52 3.42
N LYS A 10 14.35 -12.29 2.11
CA LYS A 10 13.20 -12.19 1.20
C LYS A 10 12.85 -13.58 0.73
N ASN A 11 11.57 -13.84 0.45
CA ASN A 11 11.22 -15.03 -0.31
C ASN A 11 11.76 -14.86 -1.73
N GLU A 12 12.66 -15.75 -2.17
CA GLU A 12 13.31 -15.66 -3.49
C GLU A 12 12.30 -15.68 -4.64
N ARG A 13 11.14 -16.31 -4.45
CA ARG A 13 10.07 -16.31 -5.44
C ARG A 13 9.47 -14.93 -5.64
N ALA A 14 9.48 -14.04 -4.64
CA ALA A 14 8.71 -12.80 -4.66
C ALA A 14 9.30 -11.69 -5.55
N ASN A 15 10.60 -11.72 -5.86
CA ASN A 15 11.29 -10.74 -6.73
C ASN A 15 10.82 -9.28 -6.52
N ALA A 16 10.85 -8.85 -5.25
CA ALA A 16 10.21 -7.64 -4.78
C ALA A 16 10.85 -6.34 -5.30
N LEU A 17 10.01 -5.44 -5.79
CA LEU A 17 10.34 -4.04 -6.10
C LEU A 17 9.63 -3.14 -5.08
N TYR A 18 10.39 -2.49 -4.20
CA TYR A 18 9.84 -1.65 -3.15
C TYR A 18 9.97 -0.18 -3.51
N ALA A 19 8.98 0.64 -3.17
CA ALA A 19 9.16 2.09 -3.19
C ALA A 19 10.23 2.49 -2.18
N VAL A 20 11.26 3.22 -2.63
CA VAL A 20 12.39 3.63 -1.79
C VAL A 20 12.67 5.12 -1.81
N GLN A 21 12.22 5.84 -2.84
CA GLN A 21 12.36 7.29 -2.95
C GLN A 21 11.22 7.81 -3.81
N ALA A 22 10.52 8.86 -3.39
CA ALA A 22 9.46 9.47 -4.19
C ALA A 22 10.06 10.38 -5.27
N GLY A 23 10.82 11.39 -4.89
CA GLY A 23 11.53 12.27 -5.83
C GLY A 23 10.66 13.22 -6.66
N TYR A 24 9.38 12.89 -6.91
CA TYR A 24 8.43 13.75 -7.61
C TYR A 24 7.04 13.70 -6.99
N ALA A 25 6.44 14.88 -6.82
CA ALA A 25 5.05 15.03 -6.40
C ALA A 25 4.39 16.19 -7.16
N GLU A 26 3.10 16.04 -7.44
CA GLU A 26 2.27 17.07 -8.05
C GLU A 26 0.90 17.15 -7.39
N LYS A 27 0.28 18.33 -7.47
CA LYS A 27 -1.12 18.53 -7.06
C LYS A 27 -2.05 18.04 -8.17
N ILE A 28 -3.09 17.32 -7.79
CA ILE A 28 -4.19 16.87 -8.66
C ILE A 28 -5.53 17.38 -8.12
N ALA A 29 -6.62 17.21 -8.89
CA ALA A 29 -7.92 17.84 -8.62
C ALA A 29 -8.46 17.62 -7.19
N ALA A 30 -8.26 16.44 -6.60
CA ALA A 30 -8.77 16.09 -5.26
C ALA A 30 -7.66 15.66 -4.29
N GLY A 31 -6.40 16.04 -4.54
CA GLY A 31 -5.29 15.65 -3.69
C GLY A 31 -3.93 15.75 -4.37
N MET A 32 -3.07 14.75 -4.16
CA MET A 32 -1.71 14.74 -4.70
C MET A 32 -1.37 13.41 -5.36
N ARG A 33 -0.52 13.48 -6.38
CA ARG A 33 0.14 12.32 -6.99
C ARG A 33 1.62 12.38 -6.63
N VAL A 34 2.15 11.23 -6.25
CA VAL A 34 3.57 11.03 -5.95
C VAL A 34 4.05 9.89 -6.82
N ILE A 35 5.17 10.09 -7.50
CA ILE A 35 5.88 9.01 -8.18
C ILE A 35 6.94 8.51 -7.21
N ALA A 36 7.20 7.21 -7.17
CA ALA A 36 8.30 6.66 -6.39
C ALA A 36 9.09 5.63 -7.17
N THR A 37 10.42 5.70 -7.08
CA THR A 37 11.35 4.79 -7.73
C THR A 37 11.62 3.56 -6.86
N PHE A 38 12.03 2.48 -7.51
CA PHE A 38 12.40 1.22 -6.84
C PHE A 38 13.88 1.11 -6.44
N LYS A 39 14.67 2.14 -6.75
CA LYS A 39 16.05 2.34 -6.27
C LYS A 39 16.27 3.82 -5.91
N PRO A 40 17.20 4.14 -5.01
CA PRO A 40 17.59 5.53 -4.75
C PRO A 40 18.14 6.20 -6.02
N ILE A 41 17.83 7.48 -6.21
CA ILE A 41 18.30 8.32 -7.31
C ILE A 41 19.33 9.30 -6.74
N LEU A 42 20.62 9.05 -7.00
CA LEU A 42 21.73 9.87 -6.52
C LEU A 42 22.18 10.90 -7.56
N GLY A 43 21.89 10.64 -8.84
CA GLY A 43 22.07 11.60 -9.92
C GLY A 43 21.35 11.17 -11.19
N ARG A 44 21.50 11.96 -12.26
CA ARG A 44 20.78 11.78 -13.53
C ARG A 44 20.98 10.41 -14.19
N ALA A 45 22.13 9.78 -13.97
CA ALA A 45 22.40 8.45 -14.51
C ALA A 45 21.52 7.36 -13.86
N ASP A 46 20.98 7.61 -12.67
CA ASP A 46 20.10 6.66 -11.97
C ASP A 46 18.65 6.76 -12.45
N GLU A 47 18.28 7.80 -13.18
CA GLU A 47 16.91 8.08 -13.66
C GLU A 47 16.49 7.19 -14.86
N LEU A 48 17.39 6.35 -15.36
CA LEU A 48 17.14 5.36 -16.41
C LEU A 48 17.24 3.93 -15.87
N ASP A 49 16.65 2.97 -16.60
CA ASP A 49 16.56 1.55 -16.22
C ASP A 49 16.04 1.36 -14.78
N VAL A 50 15.02 2.14 -14.40
CA VAL A 50 14.40 2.10 -13.07
C VAL A 50 12.88 2.03 -13.19
N GLY A 51 12.28 1.06 -12.48
CA GLY A 51 10.82 0.99 -12.36
C GLY A 51 10.28 2.01 -11.36
N THR A 52 9.04 2.43 -11.59
CA THR A 52 8.35 3.41 -10.76
C THR A 52 6.98 2.94 -10.32
N MET A 53 6.52 3.43 -9.18
CA MET A 53 5.15 3.30 -8.71
C MET A 53 4.51 4.69 -8.63
N VAL A 54 3.33 4.83 -9.22
CA VAL A 54 2.48 6.00 -9.09
C VAL A 54 1.58 5.81 -7.87
N MET A 55 1.58 6.78 -6.97
CA MET A 55 0.79 6.81 -5.75
C MET A 55 -0.12 8.02 -5.79
N GLU A 56 -1.44 7.80 -5.75
CA GLU A 56 -2.42 8.88 -5.72
C GLU A 56 -3.10 8.90 -4.35
N PHE A 57 -3.09 10.07 -3.71
CA PHE A 57 -3.74 10.32 -2.44
C PHE A 57 -4.84 11.34 -2.68
N THR A 58 -6.10 10.94 -2.49
CA THR A 58 -7.25 11.79 -2.77
C THR A 58 -8.19 11.88 -1.57
N ALA A 59 -8.76 13.06 -1.35
CA ALA A 59 -9.80 13.26 -0.35
C ALA A 59 -11.13 12.72 -0.90
N ALA A 60 -11.43 11.46 -0.60
CA ALA A 60 -12.59 10.74 -1.09
C ALA A 60 -13.88 11.02 -0.31
N GLY A 61 -13.80 11.76 0.79
CA GLY A 61 -14.91 12.09 1.70
C GLY A 61 -14.41 12.80 2.94
N LYS A 62 -15.33 13.22 3.82
CA LYS A 62 -14.97 13.83 5.11
C LYS A 62 -14.08 12.89 5.93
N ASP A 63 -12.88 13.36 6.29
CA ASP A 63 -11.86 12.58 7.00
C ASP A 63 -11.51 11.22 6.34
N ARG A 64 -11.71 11.06 5.02
CA ARG A 64 -11.45 9.81 4.29
C ARG A 64 -10.47 10.05 3.15
N ILE A 65 -9.30 9.41 3.24
CA ILE A 65 -8.29 9.43 2.17
C ILE A 65 -8.34 8.12 1.40
N GLN A 66 -8.51 8.21 0.09
CA GLN A 66 -8.30 7.10 -0.83
C GLN A 66 -6.84 7.12 -1.29
N VAL A 67 -6.22 5.94 -1.27
CA VAL A 67 -4.85 5.74 -1.75
C VAL A 67 -4.87 4.71 -2.86
N THR A 68 -4.25 5.05 -3.98
CA THR A 68 -4.14 4.15 -5.14
C THR A 68 -2.67 4.00 -5.51
N TYR A 69 -2.19 2.76 -5.55
CA TYR A 69 -0.83 2.42 -5.96
C TYR A 69 -0.89 1.72 -7.32
N THR A 70 -0.15 2.23 -8.30
CA THR A 70 -0.13 1.68 -9.66
C THR A 70 1.31 1.53 -10.15
N HIS A 71 1.66 0.37 -10.71
CA HIS A 71 2.95 0.19 -11.38
C HIS A 71 2.82 0.41 -12.90
N PHE A 72 2.17 -0.52 -13.61
CA PHE A 72 1.84 -0.34 -15.03
C PHE A 72 0.40 0.14 -15.19
N LEU A 73 0.21 1.22 -15.95
CA LEU A 73 -1.11 1.78 -16.28
C LEU A 73 -1.76 1.12 -17.51
N GLY A 74 -1.01 0.32 -18.27
CA GLY A 74 -1.47 -0.29 -19.52
C GLY A 74 -2.35 -1.54 -19.37
N TYR A 75 -2.73 -1.91 -18.14
CA TYR A 75 -3.62 -3.05 -17.92
C TYR A 75 -5.07 -2.70 -18.30
N GLU A 76 -5.73 -3.61 -19.03
CA GLU A 76 -7.17 -3.55 -19.21
C GLU A 76 -7.88 -4.06 -17.95
N ASN A 77 -8.51 -3.14 -17.22
CA ASN A 77 -9.29 -3.47 -16.04
C ASN A 77 -10.68 -3.94 -16.45
N ARG A 78 -10.91 -5.26 -16.48
CA ARG A 78 -12.21 -5.88 -16.81
C ARG A 78 -12.87 -6.54 -15.61
N GLU A 79 -12.26 -6.44 -14.44
CA GLU A 79 -12.76 -7.05 -13.22
C GLU A 79 -13.99 -6.35 -12.64
N PRO A 80 -14.92 -7.10 -12.02
CA PRO A 80 -15.96 -6.49 -11.19
C PRO A 80 -15.34 -5.65 -10.08
N ARG A 81 -15.84 -4.43 -9.90
CA ARG A 81 -15.42 -3.51 -8.84
C ARG A 81 -16.59 -3.17 -7.94
N PHE A 82 -16.29 -2.93 -6.66
CA PHE A 82 -17.28 -2.36 -5.75
C PHE A 82 -17.68 -0.97 -6.23
N GLU A 83 -18.97 -0.68 -6.20
CA GLU A 83 -19.45 0.68 -6.35
C GLU A 83 -19.01 1.49 -5.12
N LEU A 84 -18.27 2.58 -5.36
CA LEU A 84 -17.76 3.45 -4.31
C LEU A 84 -18.54 4.75 -4.30
N PHE A 85 -19.14 5.08 -3.16
CA PHE A 85 -19.80 6.38 -2.94
C PHE A 85 -18.75 7.41 -2.53
N LEU A 86 -18.22 8.14 -3.52
CA LEU A 86 -17.19 9.16 -3.34
C LEU A 86 -17.82 10.55 -3.21
N GLU A 87 -17.39 11.29 -2.20
CA GLU A 87 -17.81 12.67 -1.94
C GLU A 87 -16.56 13.53 -1.89
N HIS A 88 -15.96 13.79 -3.06
CA HIS A 88 -14.69 14.49 -3.13
C HIS A 88 -14.73 15.82 -2.37
N GLN A 89 -13.74 16.00 -1.49
CA GLN A 89 -13.58 17.21 -0.69
C GLN A 89 -12.41 18.02 -1.23
N GLU A 90 -12.41 19.32 -0.92
CA GLU A 90 -11.22 20.13 -1.13
C GLU A 90 -10.07 19.61 -0.25
N ALA A 91 -8.89 19.50 -0.85
CA ALA A 91 -7.67 19.11 -0.18
C ALA A 91 -6.61 20.20 -0.37
N GLU A 92 -6.01 20.64 0.73
CA GLU A 92 -4.82 21.48 0.70
C GLU A 92 -3.61 20.58 0.42
N VAL A 93 -2.79 20.95 -0.56
CA VAL A 93 -1.56 20.22 -0.92
C VAL A 93 -0.39 21.18 -0.87
N ILE A 94 0.61 20.84 -0.07
CA ILE A 94 1.84 21.59 0.11
C ILE A 94 2.99 20.68 -0.29
N ILE A 95 3.78 21.10 -1.28
CA ILE A 95 4.93 20.33 -1.77
C ILE A 95 6.17 21.15 -1.49
N SER A 96 7.13 20.53 -0.81
CA SER A 96 8.46 21.07 -0.52
C SER A 96 9.52 20.17 -1.15
N GLU A 97 10.81 20.49 -0.95
CA GLU A 97 11.90 19.60 -1.38
C GLU A 97 11.98 18.31 -0.56
N GLU A 98 11.48 18.31 0.68
CA GLU A 98 11.62 17.18 1.61
C GLU A 98 10.37 16.31 1.71
N GLU A 99 9.19 16.93 1.70
CA GLU A 99 7.90 16.24 1.83
C GLU A 99 6.80 16.84 0.94
N ALA A 100 5.87 15.97 0.56
CA ALA A 100 4.55 16.33 0.02
C ALA A 100 3.49 16.06 1.09
N VAL A 101 2.65 17.06 1.36
CA VAL A 101 1.67 17.04 2.44
C VAL A 101 0.28 17.32 1.87
N LEU A 102 -0.65 16.40 2.11
CA LEU A 102 -2.07 16.57 1.82
C LEU A 102 -2.84 16.74 3.13
N LYS A 103 -3.70 17.74 3.22
CA LYS A 103 -4.63 17.95 4.33
C LYS A 103 -6.07 17.96 3.84
N SER A 104 -6.93 17.22 4.54
CA SER A 104 -8.37 17.16 4.28
C SER A 104 -9.12 16.96 5.59
N GLY A 105 -9.82 18.00 6.06
CA GLY A 105 -10.52 17.98 7.34
C GLY A 105 -9.54 17.72 8.50
N LYS A 106 -9.75 16.63 9.25
CA LYS A 106 -8.87 16.23 10.35
C LYS A 106 -7.69 15.39 9.91
N MET A 107 -7.66 14.94 8.66
CA MET A 107 -6.65 14.03 8.14
C MET A 107 -5.49 14.81 7.51
N THR A 108 -4.28 14.36 7.79
CA THR A 108 -3.06 14.79 7.11
C THR A 108 -2.33 13.56 6.59
N VAL A 109 -1.90 13.58 5.32
CA VAL A 109 -1.00 12.59 4.75
C VAL A 109 0.32 13.25 4.41
N ARG A 110 1.42 12.67 4.88
CA ARG A 110 2.78 13.15 4.59
C ARG A 110 3.54 12.08 3.84
N VAL A 111 4.17 12.47 2.74
CA VAL A 111 5.04 11.59 1.96
C VAL A 111 6.42 12.20 1.88
N GLY A 112 7.42 11.49 2.38
CA GLY A 112 8.83 11.91 2.28
C GLY A 112 9.36 11.72 0.86
N LEU A 113 9.92 12.78 0.27
CA LEU A 113 10.38 12.80 -1.11
C LEU A 113 11.79 12.24 -1.28
N LYS A 114 12.68 12.50 -0.32
CA LYS A 114 14.06 11.96 -0.29
C LYS A 114 14.13 10.68 0.52
N GLU A 115 13.79 10.74 1.81
CA GLU A 115 13.61 9.57 2.65
C GLU A 115 12.16 9.08 2.54
N PHE A 116 11.94 7.92 1.94
CA PHE A 116 10.59 7.44 1.68
C PHE A 116 9.87 7.01 2.96
N TYR A 117 8.73 7.66 3.20
CA TYR A 117 7.73 7.25 4.17
C TYR A 117 6.37 7.77 3.72
N ILE A 118 5.30 7.18 4.25
CA ILE A 118 3.93 7.64 4.17
C ILE A 118 3.40 7.66 5.61
N ARG A 119 2.95 8.82 6.10
CA ARG A 119 2.31 8.93 7.42
C ARG A 119 0.87 9.38 7.25
N PHE A 120 -0.04 8.68 7.90
CA PHE A 120 -1.44 9.06 8.03
C PHE A 120 -1.66 9.59 9.45
N GLU A 121 -2.01 10.86 9.55
CA GLU A 121 -2.21 11.56 10.81
C GLU A 121 -3.66 12.03 10.92
N ARG A 122 -4.17 12.09 12.14
CA ARG A 122 -5.47 12.72 12.46
C ARG A 122 -5.32 13.67 13.62
N ASN A 123 -5.73 14.92 13.43
CA ASN A 123 -5.50 16.01 14.40
C ASN A 123 -4.03 16.08 14.87
N GLY A 124 -3.08 15.90 13.95
CA GLY A 124 -1.64 15.92 14.25
C GLY A 124 -1.09 14.69 14.98
N LYS A 125 -1.90 13.65 15.20
CA LYS A 125 -1.44 12.38 15.80
C LYS A 125 -1.31 11.29 14.75
N LEU A 126 -0.21 10.54 14.79
CA LEU A 126 0.02 9.39 13.89
C LEU A 126 -1.04 8.29 14.11
N LEU A 127 -1.80 7.98 13.08
CA LEU A 127 -2.73 6.85 13.05
C LEU A 127 -2.05 5.57 12.56
N THR A 128 -1.38 5.68 11.43
CA THR A 128 -0.62 4.58 10.83
C THR A 128 0.32 5.15 9.77
N GLY A 129 1.09 4.30 9.11
CA GLY A 129 1.99 4.70 8.05
C GLY A 129 2.63 3.50 7.37
N ALA A 130 3.30 3.76 6.28
CA ALA A 130 4.19 2.82 5.61
C ALA A 130 5.57 3.47 5.53
N ALA A 131 6.63 2.69 5.71
CA ALA A 131 8.00 3.19 5.62
C ALA A 131 8.77 2.41 4.56
N PHE A 132 10.09 2.48 4.64
CA PHE A 132 11.00 1.74 3.79
C PHE A 132 10.60 0.27 3.66
N LYS A 133 10.39 -0.18 2.41
CA LYS A 133 9.99 -1.55 2.05
C LYS A 133 8.61 -2.02 2.54
N ASN A 134 7.70 -1.13 2.93
CA ASN A 134 6.31 -1.51 3.25
C ASN A 134 5.33 -1.35 2.08
N VAL A 135 5.72 -0.65 1.01
CA VAL A 135 4.93 -0.54 -0.23
C VAL A 135 5.75 -1.11 -1.39
N GLY A 136 5.17 -2.00 -2.20
CA GLY A 136 5.91 -2.61 -3.29
C GLY A 136 5.08 -3.40 -4.30
N TYR A 137 5.75 -3.81 -5.35
CA TYR A 137 5.27 -4.70 -6.41
C TYR A 137 6.07 -6.00 -6.37
N MET A 138 5.38 -7.12 -6.18
CA MET A 138 5.95 -8.45 -6.10
C MET A 138 5.69 -9.17 -7.41
N ARG A 139 6.71 -9.89 -7.87
CA ARG A 139 6.69 -10.69 -9.10
C ARG A 139 6.93 -12.12 -8.72
N TYR A 140 5.88 -12.78 -8.27
CA TYR A 140 5.98 -14.10 -7.67
C TYR A 140 6.28 -15.15 -8.75
N ASN A 141 7.21 -16.08 -8.48
CA ASN A 141 7.66 -17.10 -9.44
C ASN A 141 8.13 -16.54 -10.80
N ARG A 142 8.70 -15.32 -10.81
CA ARG A 142 9.25 -14.71 -12.01
C ARG A 142 10.36 -15.58 -12.63
N GLY A 143 10.28 -15.80 -13.94
CA GLY A 143 11.30 -16.50 -14.70
C GLY A 143 12.56 -15.67 -14.94
N TYR A 144 13.53 -16.25 -15.64
CA TYR A 144 14.72 -15.52 -16.06
C TYR A 144 14.36 -14.48 -17.13
N ALA A 145 14.95 -13.30 -17.01
CA ALA A 145 14.86 -12.29 -18.06
C ALA A 145 16.16 -12.27 -18.86
N THR A 146 16.02 -12.13 -20.17
CA THR A 146 17.13 -11.98 -21.11
C THR A 146 16.88 -10.74 -21.97
N LYS A 147 17.94 -9.99 -22.30
CA LYS A 147 17.87 -8.91 -23.30
C LYS A 147 18.31 -9.40 -24.69
N TYR A 148 18.71 -10.67 -24.80
CA TYR A 148 19.05 -11.29 -26.07
C TYR A 148 17.77 -11.67 -26.83
N PRO A 149 17.80 -11.63 -28.17
CA PRO A 149 16.64 -11.94 -28.99
C PRO A 149 16.28 -13.42 -28.87
N GLU A 150 15.21 -13.69 -28.12
CA GLU A 150 14.58 -15.00 -27.95
C GLU A 150 13.06 -14.85 -28.08
N GLU A 151 12.32 -15.95 -28.19
CA GLU A 151 10.85 -15.89 -28.20
C GLU A 151 10.35 -15.29 -26.89
N GLU A 152 9.47 -14.28 -26.98
CA GLU A 152 8.90 -13.57 -25.82
C GLU A 152 9.91 -12.98 -24.81
N TYR A 153 11.16 -12.72 -25.21
CA TYR A 153 12.24 -12.26 -24.30
C TYR A 153 11.96 -10.94 -23.55
N MET A 154 11.01 -10.14 -24.02
CA MET A 154 10.56 -8.90 -23.40
C MET A 154 9.29 -9.06 -22.54
N ALA A 155 8.67 -10.25 -22.52
CA ALA A 155 7.50 -10.52 -21.70
C ALA A 155 7.89 -10.66 -20.23
N GLU A 156 7.17 -9.97 -19.35
CA GLU A 156 7.31 -10.18 -17.91
C GLU A 156 6.60 -11.48 -17.53
N THR A 157 7.31 -12.39 -16.87
CA THR A 157 6.76 -13.65 -16.37
C THR A 157 6.53 -13.58 -14.85
N GLY A 158 5.65 -14.45 -14.33
CA GLY A 158 5.32 -14.53 -12.91
C GLY A 158 4.00 -13.85 -12.54
N GLU A 159 3.52 -14.11 -11.32
CA GLU A 159 2.27 -13.56 -10.82
C GLU A 159 2.48 -12.19 -10.15
N PRO A 160 1.80 -11.13 -10.61
CA PRO A 160 1.96 -9.79 -10.05
C PRO A 160 1.13 -9.62 -8.76
N TYR A 161 1.74 -9.05 -7.72
CA TYR A 161 1.03 -8.63 -6.51
C TYR A 161 1.46 -7.22 -6.08
N MET A 162 0.51 -6.44 -5.57
CA MET A 162 0.80 -5.20 -4.85
C MET A 162 0.85 -5.48 -3.34
N LEU A 163 1.84 -4.93 -2.65
CA LEU A 163 1.99 -5.00 -1.20
C LEU A 163 1.82 -3.62 -0.59
N ASN A 164 1.06 -3.55 0.50
CA ASN A 164 1.01 -2.41 1.41
C ASN A 164 0.94 -2.92 2.85
N GLU A 165 1.96 -2.61 3.64
CA GLU A 165 2.03 -2.91 5.07
C GLU A 165 1.87 -1.63 5.88
N LEU A 166 0.96 -1.66 6.84
CA LEU A 166 0.62 -0.50 7.66
C LEU A 166 1.09 -0.71 9.10
N LEU A 167 1.78 0.29 9.62
CA LEU A 167 2.27 0.33 10.99
C LEU A 167 1.12 0.18 12.00
N LEU A 168 1.28 -0.76 12.92
CA LEU A 168 0.48 -0.88 14.14
C LEU A 168 1.34 -0.47 15.33
N THR A 169 0.91 0.56 16.07
CA THR A 169 1.62 0.99 17.28
C THR A 169 1.36 0.05 18.45
N ALA A 170 2.20 0.09 19.47
CA ALA A 170 2.08 -0.76 20.66
C ALA A 170 0.68 -0.68 21.28
N GLY A 171 0.08 -1.85 21.53
CA GLY A 171 -1.28 -1.96 22.08
C GLY A 171 -2.40 -1.74 21.07
N THR A 172 -2.09 -1.62 19.77
CA THR A 172 -3.12 -1.54 18.72
C THR A 172 -3.68 -2.91 18.39
N ASN A 173 -5.01 -3.03 18.52
CA ASN A 173 -5.73 -4.23 18.11
C ASN A 173 -6.46 -4.03 16.78
N VAL A 174 -6.55 -5.10 16.01
CA VAL A 174 -7.10 -5.19 14.65
C VAL A 174 -8.39 -6.03 14.68
N TYR A 175 -9.46 -5.56 14.03
CA TYR A 175 -10.80 -6.15 14.06
C TYR A 175 -11.50 -6.11 12.69
N GLY A 176 -12.58 -6.89 12.52
CA GLY A 176 -13.40 -6.90 11.31
C GLY A 176 -13.03 -8.03 10.35
N LEU A 177 -12.82 -7.69 9.07
CA LEU A 177 -12.56 -8.63 7.96
C LEU A 177 -13.72 -9.60 7.64
N GLY A 178 -14.95 -9.17 7.94
CA GLY A 178 -16.17 -9.93 7.74
C GLY A 178 -16.62 -10.77 8.94
N GLU A 179 -17.52 -11.71 8.69
CA GLU A 179 -17.96 -12.72 9.65
C GLU A 179 -16.82 -13.73 9.85
N ARG A 180 -16.27 -13.83 11.05
CA ARG A 180 -15.13 -14.71 11.33
C ARG A 180 -15.35 -15.46 12.63
N PHE A 181 -14.99 -16.75 12.62
CA PHE A 181 -15.13 -17.65 13.77
C PHE A 181 -13.81 -17.92 14.49
N THR A 182 -12.73 -17.27 14.05
CA THR A 182 -11.44 -17.23 14.76
C THR A 182 -11.49 -16.22 15.93
N ALA A 183 -10.40 -16.13 16.70
CA ALA A 183 -10.28 -15.15 17.77
C ALA A 183 -10.68 -13.73 17.32
N PHE A 184 -11.40 -13.01 18.19
CA PHE A 184 -12.02 -11.72 17.87
C PHE A 184 -10.98 -10.68 17.42
N VAL A 185 -9.87 -10.58 18.15
CA VAL A 185 -8.70 -9.76 17.79
C VAL A 185 -7.90 -10.48 16.69
N LYS A 186 -7.62 -9.78 15.58
CA LYS A 186 -7.02 -10.36 14.36
C LYS A 186 -5.49 -10.28 14.32
N ASN A 187 -4.86 -9.63 15.30
CA ASN A 187 -3.40 -9.61 15.43
C ASN A 187 -2.84 -11.05 15.46
N GLY A 188 -1.81 -11.31 14.64
CA GLY A 188 -1.18 -12.62 14.52
C GLY A 188 -1.90 -13.61 13.60
N GLN A 189 -3.04 -13.26 13.01
CA GLN A 189 -3.76 -14.13 12.09
C GLN A 189 -3.44 -13.79 10.62
N GLN A 190 -3.20 -14.81 9.80
CA GLN A 190 -3.26 -14.68 8.34
C GLN A 190 -4.70 -14.92 7.88
N ILE A 191 -5.27 -13.98 7.13
CA ILE A 191 -6.69 -14.00 6.78
C ILE A 191 -6.84 -13.76 5.28
N ASP A 192 -7.42 -14.75 4.59
CA ASP A 192 -7.77 -14.64 3.17
C ASP A 192 -9.26 -14.24 3.02
N CYS A 193 -9.51 -13.22 2.19
CA CYS A 193 -10.84 -12.68 1.91
C CYS A 193 -11.51 -13.36 0.70
N TRP A 194 -11.77 -14.66 0.81
CA TRP A 194 -12.40 -15.50 -0.22
C TRP A 194 -13.67 -16.23 0.26
N ASN A 195 -14.88 -15.84 -0.14
CA ASN A 195 -16.11 -16.46 0.38
C ASN A 195 -16.15 -17.95 0.04
N GLU A 196 -16.39 -18.80 1.04
CA GLU A 196 -16.36 -20.25 0.87
C GLU A 196 -17.19 -20.94 1.96
N ASP A 197 -17.71 -22.13 1.66
CA ASP A 197 -18.50 -22.93 2.61
C ASP A 197 -17.56 -23.75 3.50
N GLY A 198 -17.47 -23.38 4.78
CA GLY A 198 -16.61 -24.07 5.75
C GLY A 198 -17.18 -24.17 7.16
N GLY A 199 -18.49 -24.03 7.30
CA GLY A 199 -19.18 -24.00 8.59
C GLY A 199 -18.73 -22.86 9.49
N THR A 200 -18.99 -22.99 10.80
CA THR A 200 -18.72 -21.95 11.81
C THR A 200 -17.61 -22.33 12.81
N ALA A 201 -16.80 -23.34 12.47
CA ALA A 201 -15.77 -23.90 13.35
C ALA A 201 -14.39 -23.96 12.67
N SER A 202 -14.16 -23.11 11.66
CA SER A 202 -12.90 -23.03 10.92
C SER A 202 -12.51 -21.57 10.63
N GLN A 203 -11.35 -21.38 10.00
CA GLN A 203 -10.89 -20.09 9.46
C GLN A 203 -11.65 -19.65 8.19
N ILE A 204 -12.37 -20.57 7.57
CA ILE A 204 -13.19 -20.33 6.39
C ILE A 204 -14.44 -19.54 6.81
N SER A 205 -14.99 -18.74 5.88
CA SER A 205 -16.14 -17.89 6.18
C SER A 205 -16.97 -17.61 4.92
N TYR A 206 -18.28 -17.53 5.12
CA TYR A 206 -19.25 -17.22 4.08
C TYR A 206 -19.25 -15.75 3.66
N LYS A 207 -19.01 -14.83 4.61
CA LYS A 207 -19.21 -13.39 4.42
C LYS A 207 -17.93 -12.62 4.74
N LYS A 208 -17.13 -12.34 3.73
CA LYS A 208 -15.85 -11.66 3.89
C LYS A 208 -15.91 -10.25 3.29
N TYR A 209 -15.39 -9.29 4.05
CA TYR A 209 -15.24 -7.91 3.62
C TYR A 209 -13.79 -7.49 3.84
N SER A 210 -13.16 -6.85 2.85
CA SER A 210 -11.80 -6.32 2.96
C SER A 210 -11.76 -4.98 3.71
N ILE A 211 -12.47 -4.91 4.84
CA ILE A 211 -12.56 -3.74 5.73
C ILE A 211 -12.07 -4.14 7.12
N LEU A 212 -11.16 -3.32 7.63
CA LEU A 212 -10.48 -3.48 8.90
C LEU A 212 -10.72 -2.23 9.76
N TYR A 213 -10.91 -2.42 11.05
CA TYR A 213 -10.86 -1.37 12.07
C TYR A 213 -9.72 -1.63 13.03
N HIS A 214 -9.04 -0.58 13.48
CA HIS A 214 -8.08 -0.68 14.56
C HIS A 214 -8.43 0.24 15.72
N GLN A 215 -8.07 -0.18 16.93
CA GLN A 215 -8.21 0.64 18.13
C GLN A 215 -6.81 0.93 18.68
N GLN A 216 -6.42 2.21 18.70
CA GLN A 216 -5.24 2.65 19.43
C GLN A 216 -5.61 2.96 20.87
N ARG A 217 -4.95 2.31 21.85
CA ARG A 217 -5.01 2.74 23.24
C ARG A 217 -4.00 3.86 23.45
N LEU A 218 -4.50 5.07 23.71
CA LEU A 218 -3.68 6.13 24.29
C LEU A 218 -3.42 5.75 25.75
N TRP A 219 -2.21 5.31 26.06
CA TRP A 219 -1.78 5.16 27.44
C TRP A 219 -1.81 6.55 28.11
N ARG A 220 -2.82 6.79 28.94
CA ARG A 220 -2.74 7.82 29.98
C ARG A 220 -1.98 7.18 31.13
N PHE A 221 -0.69 7.44 31.23
CA PHE A 221 -0.02 7.33 32.52
C PHE A 221 -0.58 8.47 33.39
N CYS A 222 -1.28 8.12 34.48
CA CYS A 222 -1.49 9.04 35.59
C CYS A 222 -0.19 9.18 36.38
#